data_AF-A0A2V7GWZ8-F1
#
_entry.id   AF-A0A2V7GWZ8-F1
#
_cell.length_a   1.000
_cell.length_b   1.000
_cell.length_c   1.000
_cell.angle_alpha   90.00
_cell.angle_beta   90.00
_cell.angle_gamma   90.00
#
_symmetry.space_group_name_H-M   'P 1'
#
loop_
_entity.id
_entity.type
_entity.pdbx_description
1 polymer ?
#
loop_
_entity_poly.entity_id
_entity_poly.type
_entity_poly.pdbx_seq_one_letter_code
_entity_poly.pdbx_strand_id
1 'polypeptide(L)'
;MPRRAAAPAAWALRTYAQSAAWLTVAVAIALAATLTALAAASGLQLPAVPRADLGIAWTSFVRGPAGFQREAIDALSGLVVALAVAIVGLGVLTVITISLARAAARRAELAVRRAVGAARRDLCAAALLEGVVLALAALGLGFAFGVPGHGLAVATWPGGATHGSTGPALVVLVALGGAIVLGAILPAVFAGSGRRGMIVGALPQGLALPAVQLGVAFAVLVAASQLVRHGHGMTERPGAVADGGDVFSVRAPDLAPAGRGATYVALLRRLGGDSRFDTVSLTSPGVLVGLVTEDLVVPRGGKGSATAAVSAISPDTFRSMRWRVVAGRGIEPSDRWGARHVAVVNQALATYRLPGIVGGQIRIGDGPDDPWYTVVGVVKDAWGSGFGAQRGPLYAVYLSALQRPPRVAELVVRTRPQVASAAVDSIVRASFGGSWSVTRRGTETSVKGAEIAPARWFGRLLFGQGIAAFAIAVLGTFAVMRMWVRAALPELAVRRAVGARRRHVIGFVLARAVAVAIAGVLLGRWLGLVVSGLLPTVLTGVPPARIVEPALALLVAALAGALIPAWQASRASPALLAAGGEV
;
A
#
# COMPACT_ATOMS: atom_id res chain seq x y z
N MET A 1 14.42 -12.18 -47.28
CA MET A 1 14.04 -12.86 -46.03
C MET A 1 12.63 -12.54 -45.49
N PRO A 2 12.13 -11.29 -45.43
CA PRO A 2 10.87 -10.99 -44.72
C PRO A 2 9.60 -11.62 -45.33
N ARG A 3 9.50 -11.72 -46.68
CA ARG A 3 8.34 -12.33 -47.36
C ARG A 3 8.14 -13.81 -47.03
N ARG A 4 9.21 -14.58 -46.81
CA ARG A 4 9.13 -16.03 -46.49
C ARG A 4 8.67 -16.30 -45.06
N ALA A 5 8.84 -15.35 -44.14
CA ALA A 5 8.46 -15.48 -42.73
C ALA A 5 7.11 -14.81 -42.40
N ALA A 6 6.73 -13.76 -43.15
CA ALA A 6 5.52 -12.98 -42.89
C ALA A 6 4.21 -13.76 -43.10
N ALA A 7 4.08 -14.52 -44.20
CA ALA A 7 2.86 -15.30 -44.47
C ALA A 7 2.63 -16.43 -43.43
N PRO A 8 3.66 -17.21 -43.04
CA PRO A 8 3.58 -18.14 -41.91
C PRO A 8 3.17 -17.47 -40.58
N ALA A 9 3.74 -16.31 -40.26
CA ALA A 9 3.43 -15.58 -39.04
C ALA A 9 1.98 -15.07 -39.04
N ALA A 10 1.52 -14.49 -40.16
CA ALA A 10 0.15 -14.01 -40.31
C ALA A 10 -0.89 -15.15 -40.21
N TRP A 11 -0.60 -16.30 -40.84
CA TRP A 11 -1.45 -17.49 -40.72
C TRP A 11 -1.53 -17.99 -39.27
N ALA A 12 -0.39 -18.01 -38.57
CA ALA A 12 -0.33 -18.43 -37.18
C ALA A 12 -1.11 -17.48 -36.25
N LEU A 13 -0.98 -16.16 -36.45
CA LEU A 13 -1.72 -15.16 -35.68
C LEU A 13 -3.24 -15.32 -35.86
N ARG A 14 -3.71 -15.65 -37.06
CA ARG A 14 -5.14 -15.90 -37.31
C ARG A 14 -5.62 -17.21 -36.69
N THR A 15 -4.86 -18.28 -36.88
CA THR A 15 -5.24 -19.63 -36.40
C THR A 15 -5.22 -19.71 -34.88
N TYR A 16 -4.25 -19.07 -34.24
CA TYR A 16 -4.08 -19.07 -32.78
C TYR A 16 -4.49 -17.75 -32.12
N ALA A 17 -5.40 -17.00 -32.76
CA ALA A 17 -5.79 -15.63 -32.38
C ALA A 17 -6.23 -15.52 -30.92
N GLN A 18 -6.99 -16.49 -30.40
CA GLN A 18 -7.42 -16.49 -29.00
C GLN A 18 -6.21 -16.53 -28.05
N SER A 19 -5.28 -17.48 -28.23
CA SER A 19 -4.10 -17.59 -27.37
C SER A 19 -3.16 -16.38 -27.48
N ALA A 20 -3.07 -15.79 -28.66
CA ALA A 20 -2.38 -14.54 -28.90
C ALA A 20 -3.03 -13.38 -28.12
N ALA A 21 -4.35 -13.26 -28.16
CA ALA A 21 -5.09 -12.25 -27.41
C ALA A 21 -4.93 -12.39 -25.89
N TRP A 22 -4.99 -13.61 -25.35
CA TRP A 22 -4.76 -13.83 -23.91
C TRP A 22 -3.35 -13.41 -23.48
N LEU A 23 -2.33 -13.74 -24.29
CA LEU A 23 -0.95 -13.31 -24.06
C LEU A 23 -0.82 -11.79 -24.05
N THR A 24 -1.36 -11.12 -25.07
CA THR A 24 -1.25 -9.66 -25.18
C THR A 24 -1.98 -8.96 -24.05
N VAL A 25 -3.18 -9.42 -23.69
CA VAL A 25 -3.97 -8.87 -22.59
C VAL A 25 -3.27 -9.06 -21.24
N ALA A 26 -2.75 -10.25 -20.93
CA ALA A 26 -2.06 -10.50 -19.67
C ALA A 26 -0.83 -9.59 -19.48
N VAL A 27 -0.03 -9.44 -20.54
CA VAL A 27 1.13 -8.54 -20.53
C VAL A 27 0.70 -7.08 -20.44
N ALA A 28 -0.33 -6.67 -21.20
CA ALA A 28 -0.82 -5.31 -21.17
C ALA A 28 -1.32 -4.92 -19.77
N ILE A 29 -2.02 -5.82 -19.07
CA ILE A 29 -2.45 -5.62 -17.68
C ILE A 29 -1.23 -5.48 -16.75
N ALA A 30 -0.23 -6.36 -16.88
CA ALA A 30 0.99 -6.29 -16.07
C ALA A 30 1.75 -4.96 -16.29
N LEU A 31 1.91 -4.55 -17.55
CA LEU A 31 2.57 -3.31 -17.92
C LEU A 31 1.76 -2.08 -17.45
N ALA A 32 0.45 -2.06 -17.65
CA ALA A 32 -0.38 -0.94 -17.22
C ALA A 32 -0.35 -0.76 -15.69
N ALA A 33 -0.48 -1.86 -14.94
CA ALA A 33 -0.43 -1.84 -13.48
C ALA A 33 0.93 -1.39 -12.94
N THR A 34 2.02 -1.83 -13.57
CA THR A 34 3.39 -1.47 -13.17
C THR A 34 3.71 -0.02 -13.49
N LEU A 35 3.38 0.48 -14.68
CA LEU A 35 3.54 1.88 -15.05
C LEU A 35 2.75 2.80 -14.09
N THR A 36 1.52 2.41 -13.76
CA THR A 36 0.70 3.14 -12.76
C THR A 36 1.38 3.14 -11.38
N ALA A 37 1.92 2.00 -10.95
CA ALA A 37 2.62 1.86 -9.68
C ALA A 37 3.92 2.68 -9.58
N LEU A 38 4.56 3.01 -10.71
CA LEU A 38 5.72 3.92 -10.73
C LEU A 38 5.38 5.33 -10.24
N ALA A 39 4.10 5.69 -10.12
CA ALA A 39 3.70 6.92 -9.43
C ALA A 39 4.16 6.92 -7.96
N ALA A 40 4.31 5.76 -7.32
CA ALA A 40 4.88 5.70 -5.97
C ALA A 40 6.40 5.95 -5.95
N ALA A 41 7.08 5.82 -7.09
CA ALA A 41 8.51 6.04 -7.24
C ALA A 41 8.86 7.47 -7.72
N SER A 42 7.88 8.37 -7.85
CA SER A 42 8.09 9.74 -8.36
C SER A 42 8.63 10.73 -7.31
N GLY A 43 9.28 10.24 -6.23
CA GLY A 43 9.77 11.11 -5.16
C GLY A 43 8.63 11.91 -4.53
N LEU A 44 7.63 11.20 -4.01
CA LEU A 44 6.45 11.78 -3.38
C LEU A 44 6.84 12.57 -2.13
N GLN A 45 6.27 13.77 -1.98
CA GLN A 45 6.52 14.66 -0.85
C GLN A 45 5.18 15.18 -0.31
N LEU A 46 5.09 15.32 1.01
CA LEU A 46 3.97 16.00 1.67
C LEU A 46 4.41 17.40 2.11
N PRO A 47 3.47 18.36 2.23
CA PRO A 47 3.75 19.64 2.85
C PRO A 47 4.37 19.42 4.24
N ALA A 48 5.56 19.96 4.46
CA ALA A 48 6.29 19.73 5.70
C ALA A 48 5.54 20.39 6.87
N VAL A 49 5.12 19.59 7.85
CA VAL A 49 4.72 20.11 9.15
C VAL A 49 5.99 20.56 9.88
N PRO A 50 6.11 21.85 10.24
CA PRO A 50 7.31 22.36 10.88
C PRO A 50 7.53 21.65 12.22
N ARG A 51 8.81 21.48 12.57
CA ARG A 51 9.18 21.04 13.93
C ARG A 51 8.64 22.04 14.95
N ALA A 52 8.29 21.54 16.13
CA ALA A 52 7.88 22.40 17.21
C ALA A 52 9.08 23.26 17.67
N ASP A 53 9.04 24.57 17.44
CA ASP A 53 10.03 25.49 18.02
C ASP A 53 9.61 25.89 19.43
N LEU A 54 9.97 25.06 20.40
CA LEU A 54 9.61 25.23 21.81
C LEU A 54 10.59 26.13 22.59
N GLY A 55 11.59 26.73 21.92
CA GLY A 55 12.65 27.47 22.60
C GLY A 55 13.46 26.62 23.57
N ILE A 56 13.67 25.35 23.23
CA ILE A 56 14.57 24.41 23.92
C ILE A 56 15.71 24.03 22.97
N ALA A 57 16.86 23.67 23.52
CA ALA A 57 17.93 23.07 22.73
C ALA A 57 17.51 21.64 22.36
N TRP A 58 17.48 21.33 21.07
CA TRP A 58 17.21 20.00 20.56
C TRP A 58 18.52 19.24 20.39
N THR A 59 18.55 17.95 20.72
CA THR A 59 19.75 17.12 20.51
C THR A 59 19.98 16.79 19.03
N SER A 60 21.10 16.15 18.71
CA SER A 60 21.34 15.57 17.38
C SER A 60 20.37 14.43 17.02
N PHE A 61 19.65 13.86 18.00
CA PHE A 61 18.64 12.82 17.79
C PHE A 61 17.27 13.37 17.40
N VAL A 62 17.11 14.70 17.32
CA VAL A 62 15.80 15.30 17.06
C VAL A 62 15.23 14.88 15.71
N ARG A 63 14.03 14.31 15.74
CA ARG A 63 13.27 13.97 14.53
C ARG A 63 11.96 14.72 14.50
N GLY A 64 11.69 15.38 13.37
CA GLY A 64 10.47 16.13 13.15
C GLY A 64 9.38 15.29 12.47
N PRO A 65 8.13 15.80 12.43
CA PRO A 65 7.03 15.16 11.71
C PRO A 65 7.35 14.78 10.26
N ALA A 66 8.02 15.67 9.52
CA ALA A 66 8.42 15.42 8.14
C ALA A 66 9.41 14.25 7.97
N GLY A 67 10.16 13.88 9.01
CA GLY A 67 11.02 12.69 9.00
C GLY A 67 10.18 11.41 9.00
N PHE A 68 9.26 11.29 9.95
CA PHE A 68 8.36 10.15 10.07
C PHE A 68 7.46 9.98 8.84
N GLN A 69 6.95 11.09 8.28
CA GLN A 69 6.18 11.07 7.05
C GLN A 69 7.00 10.57 5.86
N ARG A 70 8.26 11.01 5.70
CA ARG A 70 9.15 10.53 4.64
C ARG A 70 9.44 9.04 4.77
N GLU A 71 9.80 8.56 5.96
CA GLU A 71 10.01 7.12 6.20
C GLU A 71 8.75 6.30 5.87
N ALA A 72 7.56 6.84 6.15
CA ALA A 72 6.29 6.20 5.81
C ALA A 72 6.01 6.18 4.31
N ILE A 73 6.30 7.28 3.59
CA ILE A 73 6.23 7.34 2.12
C ILE A 73 7.20 6.31 1.54
N ASP A 74 8.47 6.34 1.93
CA ASP A 74 9.51 5.48 1.36
C ASP A 74 9.20 4.00 1.56
N ALA A 75 8.73 3.61 2.75
CA ALA A 75 8.35 2.23 3.02
C ALA A 75 7.13 1.77 2.21
N LEU A 76 6.08 2.60 2.08
CA LEU A 76 4.90 2.26 1.29
C LEU A 76 5.18 2.28 -0.21
N SER A 77 5.99 3.22 -0.68
CA SER A 77 6.48 3.27 -2.05
C SER A 77 7.33 2.05 -2.39
N GLY A 78 8.23 1.65 -1.49
CA GLY A 78 8.99 0.41 -1.63
C GLY A 78 8.10 -0.83 -1.74
N LEU A 79 7.03 -0.90 -0.92
CA LEU A 79 6.05 -1.98 -1.00
C LEU A 79 5.30 -2.00 -2.34
N VAL A 80 4.84 -0.84 -2.83
CA VAL A 80 4.15 -0.71 -4.14
C VAL A 80 5.06 -1.14 -5.28
N VAL A 81 6.33 -0.73 -5.25
CA VAL A 81 7.32 -1.10 -6.27
C VAL A 81 7.65 -2.59 -6.21
N ALA A 82 7.89 -3.15 -5.02
CA ALA A 82 8.13 -4.58 -4.85
C ALA A 82 6.95 -5.42 -5.40
N LEU A 83 5.73 -4.94 -5.16
CA LEU A 83 4.52 -5.58 -5.69
C LEU A 83 4.41 -5.46 -7.21
N ALA A 84 4.78 -4.32 -7.78
CA ALA A 84 4.85 -4.12 -9.22
C ALA A 84 5.82 -5.14 -9.85
N VAL A 85 7.00 -5.34 -9.25
CA VAL A 85 7.97 -6.35 -9.68
C VAL A 85 7.37 -7.76 -9.61
N ALA A 86 6.63 -8.10 -8.54
CA ALA A 86 5.95 -9.38 -8.43
C ALA A 86 4.89 -9.58 -9.55
N ILE A 87 4.16 -8.52 -9.92
CA ILE A 87 3.20 -8.52 -11.03
C ILE A 87 3.89 -8.74 -12.38
N VAL A 88 5.05 -8.13 -12.61
CA VAL A 88 5.88 -8.43 -13.79
C VAL A 88 6.25 -9.91 -13.81
N GLY A 89 6.71 -10.44 -12.67
CA GLY A 89 7.02 -11.86 -12.52
C GLY A 89 5.82 -12.77 -12.86
N LEU A 90 4.62 -12.44 -12.37
CA LEU A 90 3.38 -13.13 -12.72
C LEU A 90 3.07 -13.06 -14.22
N GLY A 91 3.26 -11.89 -14.83
CA GLY A 91 3.09 -11.68 -16.27
C GLY A 91 4.05 -12.56 -17.08
N VAL A 92 5.34 -12.54 -16.74
CA VAL A 92 6.37 -13.37 -17.38
C VAL A 92 6.05 -14.86 -17.23
N LEU A 93 5.65 -15.30 -16.04
CA LEU A 93 5.27 -16.68 -15.78
C LEU A 93 4.07 -17.11 -16.63
N THR A 94 3.06 -16.23 -16.74
CA THR A 94 1.89 -16.44 -17.59
C THR A 94 2.27 -16.54 -19.06
N VAL A 95 3.15 -15.66 -19.53
CA VAL A 95 3.70 -15.72 -20.89
C VAL A 95 4.37 -17.06 -21.15
N ILE A 96 5.25 -17.51 -20.25
CA ILE A 96 5.94 -18.80 -20.36
C ILE A 96 4.92 -19.95 -20.45
N THR A 97 3.89 -19.97 -19.60
CA THR A 97 2.87 -21.04 -19.65
C THR A 97 2.12 -21.09 -20.95
N ILE A 98 1.64 -19.95 -21.45
CA ILE A 98 0.88 -19.91 -22.70
C ILE A 98 1.81 -20.25 -23.88
N SER A 99 3.04 -19.75 -23.88
CA SER A 99 4.04 -20.08 -24.89
C SER A 99 4.35 -21.58 -24.95
N LEU A 100 4.49 -22.25 -23.80
CA LEU A 100 4.66 -23.70 -23.73
C LEU A 100 3.44 -24.45 -24.26
N ALA A 101 2.23 -24.01 -23.90
CA ALA A 101 0.99 -24.59 -24.41
C ALA A 101 0.87 -24.45 -25.94
N ARG A 102 1.24 -23.28 -26.49
CA ARG A 102 1.29 -23.03 -27.94
C ARG A 102 2.36 -23.88 -28.62
N ALA A 103 3.54 -24.04 -27.99
CA ALA A 103 4.61 -24.87 -28.52
C ALA A 103 4.17 -26.34 -28.68
N ALA A 104 3.45 -26.88 -27.69
CA ALA A 104 2.93 -28.24 -27.73
C ALA A 104 1.88 -28.41 -28.84
N ALA A 105 0.94 -27.46 -28.97
CA ALA A 105 -0.11 -27.49 -30.00
C ALA A 105 0.44 -27.41 -31.43
N ARG A 106 1.53 -26.64 -31.63
CA ARG A 106 2.12 -26.40 -32.96
C ARG A 106 3.09 -27.48 -33.42
N ARG A 107 3.32 -28.55 -32.64
CA ARG A 107 4.30 -29.60 -33.01
C ARG A 107 3.96 -30.30 -34.32
N ALA A 108 2.71 -30.73 -34.50
CA ALA A 108 2.28 -31.44 -35.70
C ALA A 108 2.40 -30.54 -36.94
N GLU A 109 1.96 -29.29 -36.82
CA GLU A 109 2.08 -28.28 -37.87
C GLU A 109 3.55 -28.03 -38.27
N LEU A 110 4.43 -27.83 -37.29
CA LEU A 110 5.85 -27.59 -37.54
C LEU A 110 6.56 -28.82 -38.14
N ALA A 111 6.14 -30.03 -37.77
CA ALA A 111 6.64 -31.26 -38.35
C ALA A 111 6.27 -31.38 -39.84
N VAL A 112 5.01 -31.09 -40.20
CA VAL A 112 4.55 -31.07 -41.60
C VAL A 112 5.32 -30.00 -42.40
N ARG A 113 5.48 -28.78 -41.87
CA ARG A 113 6.22 -27.72 -42.56
C ARG A 113 7.69 -28.10 -42.82
N ARG A 114 8.33 -28.79 -41.88
CA ARG A 114 9.70 -29.31 -42.09
C ARG A 114 9.74 -30.44 -43.09
N ALA A 115 8.75 -31.35 -43.10
CA ALA A 115 8.65 -32.42 -44.09
C ALA A 115 8.49 -31.87 -45.52
N VAL A 116 7.78 -30.75 -45.67
CA VAL A 116 7.61 -30.03 -46.95
C VAL A 116 8.83 -29.16 -47.30
N GLY A 117 9.89 -29.15 -46.47
CA GLY A 117 11.18 -28.53 -46.80
C GLY A 117 11.45 -27.15 -46.17
N ALA A 118 10.64 -26.70 -45.20
CA ALA A 118 10.92 -25.44 -44.50
C ALA A 118 12.20 -25.54 -43.63
N ALA A 119 13.16 -24.63 -43.84
CA ALA A 119 14.39 -24.61 -43.06
C ALA A 119 14.14 -24.12 -41.62
N ARG A 120 14.99 -24.54 -40.67
CA ARG A 120 14.88 -24.11 -39.25
C ARG A 120 14.88 -22.59 -39.10
N ARG A 121 15.68 -21.88 -39.89
CA ARG A 121 15.76 -20.41 -39.91
C ARG A 121 14.43 -19.75 -40.30
N ASP A 122 13.68 -20.35 -41.22
CA ASP A 122 12.41 -19.79 -41.70
C ASP A 122 11.32 -19.93 -40.63
N LEU A 123 11.32 -21.05 -39.89
CA LEU A 123 10.43 -21.28 -38.75
C LEU A 123 10.76 -20.35 -37.58
N CYS A 124 12.05 -20.16 -37.25
CA CYS A 124 12.47 -19.21 -36.22
C CYS A 124 12.14 -17.77 -36.61
N ALA A 125 12.37 -17.36 -37.86
CA ALA A 125 12.05 -16.02 -38.33
C ALA A 125 10.55 -15.73 -38.29
N ALA A 126 9.71 -16.70 -38.66
CA ALA A 126 8.26 -16.56 -38.56
C ALA A 126 7.79 -16.43 -37.09
N ALA A 127 8.35 -17.26 -36.20
CA ALA A 127 8.05 -17.22 -34.78
C ALA A 127 8.50 -15.91 -34.11
N LEU A 128 9.66 -15.38 -34.52
CA LEU A 128 10.17 -14.07 -34.09
C LEU A 128 9.23 -12.94 -34.53
N LEU A 129 8.83 -12.91 -35.81
CA LEU A 129 7.89 -11.90 -36.31
C LEU A 129 6.56 -11.93 -35.54
N GLU A 130 6.04 -13.13 -35.29
CA GLU A 130 4.85 -13.31 -34.48
C GLU A 130 5.03 -12.76 -33.06
N GLY A 131 6.14 -13.11 -32.39
CA GLY A 131 6.48 -12.62 -31.06
C GLY A 131 6.63 -11.11 -30.99
N VAL A 132 7.28 -10.50 -31.98
CA VAL A 132 7.44 -9.04 -32.08
C VAL A 132 6.09 -8.36 -32.24
N VAL A 133 5.19 -8.88 -33.10
CA VAL A 133 3.84 -8.31 -33.26
C VAL A 133 3.05 -8.39 -31.97
N LEU A 134 3.10 -9.52 -31.24
CA LEU A 134 2.44 -9.67 -29.95
C LEU A 134 3.05 -8.73 -28.89
N ALA A 135 4.38 -8.59 -28.87
CA ALA A 135 5.06 -7.69 -27.96
C ALA A 135 4.65 -6.23 -28.22
N LEU A 136 4.66 -5.78 -29.48
CA LEU A 136 4.25 -4.43 -29.85
C LEU A 136 2.78 -4.17 -29.49
N ALA A 137 1.89 -5.12 -29.73
CA ALA A 137 0.48 -4.99 -29.35
C ALA A 137 0.30 -4.90 -27.82
N ALA A 138 1.00 -5.75 -27.08
CA ALA A 138 0.95 -5.75 -25.62
C ALA A 138 1.56 -4.47 -25.02
N LEU A 139 2.68 -4.00 -25.57
CA LEU A 139 3.30 -2.72 -25.21
C LEU A 139 2.34 -1.57 -25.50
N GLY A 140 1.79 -1.50 -26.72
CA GLY A 140 0.86 -0.45 -27.13
C GLY A 140 -0.35 -0.34 -26.20
N LEU A 141 -1.00 -1.47 -25.89
CA LEU A 141 -2.12 -1.50 -24.94
C LEU A 141 -1.67 -1.15 -23.52
N GLY A 142 -0.56 -1.72 -23.05
CA GLY A 142 -0.06 -1.47 -21.70
C GLY A 142 0.35 -0.01 -21.49
N PHE A 143 0.93 0.66 -22.48
CA PHE A 143 1.21 2.10 -22.44
C PHE A 143 -0.07 2.93 -22.51
N ALA A 144 -1.02 2.55 -23.38
CA ALA A 144 -2.29 3.27 -23.55
C ALA A 144 -3.08 3.38 -22.25
N PHE A 145 -2.99 2.38 -21.37
CA PHE A 145 -3.62 2.44 -20.03
C PHE A 145 -2.65 2.86 -18.91
N GLY A 146 -1.38 2.46 -19.00
CA GLY A 146 -0.39 2.67 -17.95
C GLY A 146 0.07 4.12 -17.82
N VAL A 147 0.24 4.85 -18.93
CA VAL A 147 0.67 6.26 -18.90
C VAL A 147 -0.42 7.16 -18.33
N PRO A 148 -1.69 7.07 -18.78
CA PRO A 148 -2.78 7.80 -18.13
C PRO A 148 -2.98 7.39 -16.67
N GLY A 149 -2.85 6.10 -16.35
CA GLY A 149 -2.91 5.59 -14.98
C GLY A 149 -1.84 6.22 -14.08
N HIS A 150 -0.59 6.28 -14.56
CA HIS A 150 0.51 6.97 -13.88
C HIS A 150 0.19 8.46 -13.66
N GLY A 151 -0.23 9.16 -14.72
CA GLY A 151 -0.59 10.58 -14.66
C GLY A 151 -1.71 10.84 -13.66
N LEU A 152 -2.75 10.02 -13.66
CA LEU A 152 -3.86 10.11 -12.70
C LEU A 152 -3.41 9.82 -11.26
N ALA A 153 -2.55 8.81 -11.06
CA ALA A 153 -2.01 8.48 -9.75
C ALA A 153 -1.17 9.64 -9.18
N VAL A 154 -0.30 10.24 -10.00
CA VAL A 154 0.47 11.44 -9.59
C VAL A 154 -0.44 12.64 -9.36
N ALA A 155 -1.44 12.88 -10.21
CA ALA A 155 -2.36 14.01 -10.09
C ALA A 155 -3.29 13.93 -8.87
N THR A 156 -3.58 12.72 -8.39
CA THR A 156 -4.44 12.49 -7.21
C THR A 156 -3.66 12.37 -5.90
N TRP A 157 -2.33 12.46 -5.95
CA TRP A 157 -1.49 12.49 -4.76
C TRP A 157 -1.76 13.80 -3.98
N PRO A 158 -2.02 13.74 -2.65
CA PRO A 158 -2.34 14.93 -1.85
C PRO A 158 -1.19 15.90 -1.62
N GLY A 159 0.03 15.59 -2.08
CA GLY A 159 1.21 16.42 -1.91
C GLY A 159 1.91 16.77 -3.22
N GLY A 160 3.19 17.14 -3.13
CA GLY A 160 4.04 17.34 -4.30
C GLY A 160 4.63 16.02 -4.80
N ALA A 161 4.90 15.93 -6.10
CA ALA A 161 5.64 14.84 -6.69
C ALA A 161 6.72 15.42 -7.60
N THR A 162 7.93 14.89 -7.49
CA THR A 162 9.00 15.19 -8.45
C THR A 162 8.88 14.27 -9.67
N HIS A 163 9.65 14.52 -10.72
CA HIS A 163 9.71 13.55 -11.82
C HIS A 163 10.50 12.32 -11.36
N GLY A 164 9.87 11.15 -11.43
CA GLY A 164 10.54 9.88 -11.17
C GLY A 164 11.56 9.55 -12.25
N SER A 165 12.55 8.72 -11.92
CA SER A 165 13.48 8.21 -12.92
C SER A 165 12.74 7.29 -13.91
N THR A 166 13.08 7.38 -15.19
CA THR A 166 12.52 6.52 -16.26
C THR A 166 13.10 5.09 -16.21
N GLY A 167 14.13 4.86 -15.41
CA GLY A 167 14.86 3.58 -15.30
C GLY A 167 13.99 2.38 -14.94
N PRO A 168 13.17 2.43 -13.87
CA PRO A 168 12.29 1.32 -13.51
C PRO A 168 11.28 0.96 -14.61
N ALA A 169 10.74 1.95 -15.33
CA ALA A 169 9.84 1.70 -16.46
C ALA A 169 10.55 0.92 -17.58
N LEU A 170 11.79 1.29 -17.89
CA LEU A 170 12.62 0.62 -18.90
C LEU A 170 12.89 -0.84 -18.53
N VAL A 171 13.21 -1.12 -17.26
CA VAL A 171 13.45 -2.50 -16.78
C VAL A 171 12.20 -3.36 -16.96
N VAL A 172 11.02 -2.83 -16.60
CA VAL A 172 9.75 -3.56 -16.78
C VAL A 172 9.46 -3.81 -18.26
N LEU A 173 9.68 -2.82 -19.12
CA LEU A 173 9.52 -2.93 -20.57
C LEU A 173 10.43 -4.01 -21.16
N VAL A 174 11.70 -4.00 -20.79
CA VAL A 174 12.69 -4.99 -21.25
C VAL A 174 12.33 -6.39 -20.75
N ALA A 175 11.92 -6.54 -19.48
CA ALA A 175 11.57 -7.84 -18.92
C ALA A 175 10.32 -8.46 -19.59
N LEU A 176 9.24 -7.69 -19.71
CA LEU A 176 7.99 -8.18 -20.33
C LEU A 176 8.14 -8.38 -21.83
N GLY A 177 8.74 -7.42 -22.54
CA GLY A 177 8.99 -7.52 -23.97
C GLY A 177 9.94 -8.67 -24.30
N GLY A 178 11.02 -8.82 -23.53
CA GLY A 178 11.97 -9.93 -23.65
C GLY A 178 11.31 -11.29 -23.43
N ALA A 179 10.46 -11.43 -22.41
CA ALA A 179 9.75 -12.67 -22.14
C ALA A 179 8.81 -13.10 -23.29
N ILE A 180 8.13 -12.16 -23.95
CA ILE A 180 7.27 -12.45 -25.10
C ILE A 180 8.09 -12.92 -26.29
N VAL A 181 9.20 -12.24 -26.58
CA VAL A 181 10.08 -12.59 -27.70
C VAL A 181 10.70 -13.97 -27.47
N LEU A 182 11.25 -14.23 -26.28
CA LEU A 182 11.79 -15.54 -25.90
C LEU A 182 10.72 -16.64 -25.95
N GLY A 183 9.53 -16.36 -25.41
CA GLY A 183 8.40 -17.28 -25.42
C GLY A 183 7.89 -17.59 -26.82
N ALA A 184 7.98 -16.64 -27.77
CA ALA A 184 7.59 -16.86 -29.15
C ALA A 184 8.59 -17.73 -29.92
N ILE A 185 9.87 -17.69 -29.56
CA ILE A 185 10.95 -18.50 -30.18
C ILE A 185 10.89 -19.96 -29.72
N LEU A 186 10.38 -20.21 -28.51
CA LEU A 186 10.35 -21.54 -27.87
C LEU A 186 9.83 -22.67 -28.78
N PRO A 187 8.66 -22.56 -29.45
CA PRO A 187 8.16 -23.57 -30.37
C PRO A 187 9.12 -23.94 -31.50
N ALA A 188 9.82 -22.95 -32.07
CA ALA A 188 10.69 -23.14 -33.22
C ALA A 188 12.01 -23.86 -32.87
N VAL A 189 12.55 -23.57 -31.68
CA VAL A 189 13.77 -24.21 -31.15
C VAL A 189 13.50 -25.65 -30.74
N PHE A 190 12.42 -25.91 -30.00
CA PHE A 190 12.09 -27.24 -29.52
C PHE A 190 11.51 -28.18 -30.58
N ALA A 191 11.11 -27.68 -31.75
CA ALA A 191 10.61 -28.50 -32.84
C ALA A 191 11.64 -29.52 -33.39
N GLY A 192 12.94 -29.41 -33.08
CA GLY A 192 14.01 -30.26 -33.63
C GLY A 192 14.69 -31.24 -32.68
N SER A 193 14.42 -31.17 -31.38
CA SER A 193 14.95 -32.16 -30.45
C SER A 193 14.01 -33.35 -30.41
N GLY A 194 14.44 -34.52 -30.90
CA GLY A 194 13.76 -35.80 -30.71
C GLY A 194 13.63 -36.25 -29.25
N ARG A 195 13.79 -35.33 -28.29
CA ARG A 195 13.53 -35.53 -26.87
C ARG A 195 12.02 -35.76 -26.68
N ARG A 196 11.66 -37.05 -26.54
CA ARG A 196 10.35 -37.53 -26.10
C ARG A 196 9.87 -36.96 -24.74
N GLY A 197 10.69 -36.23 -24.00
CA GLY A 197 10.40 -35.79 -22.63
C GLY A 197 10.30 -34.28 -22.47
N MET A 198 9.22 -33.67 -22.97
CA MET A 198 8.65 -32.48 -22.32
C MET A 198 7.16 -32.42 -22.69
N ILE A 199 6.46 -33.48 -22.30
CA ILE A 199 5.04 -33.38 -22.01
C ILE A 199 5.00 -32.89 -20.56
N VAL A 200 4.92 -31.57 -20.36
CA VAL A 200 4.65 -30.97 -19.04
C VAL A 200 3.28 -31.43 -18.49
N GLY A 201 2.52 -32.21 -19.26
CA GLY A 201 1.21 -32.75 -18.91
C GLY A 201 1.18 -34.04 -18.08
N ALA A 202 2.28 -34.78 -17.89
CA ALA A 202 2.25 -36.10 -17.23
C ALA A 202 2.82 -36.13 -15.79
N LEU A 203 3.51 -35.08 -15.33
CA LEU A 203 4.05 -35.02 -13.96
C LEU A 203 3.09 -34.25 -13.02
N PRO A 204 2.98 -34.62 -11.73
CA PRO A 204 2.26 -33.85 -10.71
C PRO A 204 2.75 -32.39 -10.58
N GLN A 205 3.93 -32.08 -11.11
CA GLN A 205 4.55 -30.75 -11.16
C GLN A 205 3.84 -29.74 -12.08
N GLY A 206 2.98 -30.18 -13.03
CA GLY A 206 2.24 -29.27 -13.93
C GLY A 206 1.24 -28.35 -13.23
N LEU A 207 0.89 -28.66 -11.98
CA LEU A 207 -0.05 -27.90 -11.15
C LEU A 207 0.63 -26.97 -10.13
N ALA A 208 1.95 -27.09 -9.95
CA ALA A 208 2.71 -26.24 -9.04
C ALA A 208 2.73 -24.79 -9.55
N LEU A 209 2.89 -24.58 -10.85
CA LEU A 209 3.00 -23.24 -11.43
C LEU A 209 1.71 -22.41 -11.27
N PRO A 210 0.50 -22.93 -11.57
CA PRO A 210 -0.74 -22.22 -11.25
C PRO A 210 -0.95 -21.98 -9.76
N ALA A 211 -0.56 -22.94 -8.91
CA ALA A 211 -0.66 -22.76 -7.46
C ALA A 211 0.24 -21.61 -6.99
N VAL A 212 1.47 -21.50 -7.53
CA VAL A 212 2.36 -20.36 -7.28
C VAL A 212 1.75 -19.05 -7.80
N GLN A 213 1.21 -19.03 -9.02
CA GLN A 213 0.55 -17.83 -9.58
C GLN A 213 -0.61 -17.36 -8.71
N LEU A 214 -1.51 -18.27 -8.33
CA LEU A 214 -2.65 -17.96 -7.47
C LEU A 214 -2.19 -17.56 -6.06
N GLY A 215 -1.14 -18.18 -5.53
CA GLY A 215 -0.60 -17.85 -4.21
C GLY A 215 0.03 -16.46 -4.14
N VAL A 216 0.78 -16.07 -5.17
CA VAL A 216 1.32 -14.70 -5.25
C VAL A 216 0.16 -13.69 -5.38
N ALA A 217 -0.79 -13.92 -6.28
CA ALA A 217 -1.96 -13.04 -6.43
C ALA A 217 -2.80 -12.92 -5.16
N PHE A 218 -2.98 -14.02 -4.42
CA PHE A 218 -3.63 -14.02 -3.12
C PHE A 218 -2.90 -13.14 -2.11
N ALA A 219 -1.58 -13.30 -1.98
CA ALA A 219 -0.77 -12.53 -1.04
C ALA A 219 -0.88 -11.02 -1.32
N VAL A 220 -0.89 -10.64 -2.60
CA VAL A 220 -1.12 -9.25 -3.03
C VAL A 220 -2.49 -8.74 -2.58
N LEU A 221 -3.56 -9.47 -2.87
CA LEU A 221 -4.93 -9.08 -2.52
C LEU A 221 -5.12 -8.96 -1.00
N VAL A 222 -4.53 -9.87 -0.23
CA VAL A 222 -4.57 -9.84 1.23
C VAL A 222 -3.88 -8.58 1.76
N ALA A 223 -2.67 -8.27 1.26
CA ALA A 223 -1.93 -7.07 1.66
C ALA A 223 -2.71 -5.78 1.31
N ALA A 224 -3.25 -5.69 0.10
CA ALA A 224 -4.08 -4.55 -0.32
C ALA A 224 -5.32 -4.38 0.56
N SER A 225 -6.03 -5.48 0.85
CA SER A 225 -7.22 -5.45 1.71
C SER A 225 -6.92 -4.97 3.13
N GLN A 226 -5.74 -5.29 3.67
CA GLN A 226 -5.33 -4.84 5.00
C GLN A 226 -5.10 -3.34 5.04
N LEU A 227 -4.42 -2.76 4.05
CA LEU A 227 -4.18 -1.31 4.03
C LEU A 227 -5.45 -0.51 3.83
N VAL A 228 -6.35 -0.96 2.94
CA VAL A 228 -7.66 -0.31 2.74
C VAL A 228 -8.45 -0.32 4.06
N ARG A 229 -8.53 -1.46 4.73
CA ARG A 229 -9.20 -1.56 6.05
C ARG A 229 -8.51 -0.76 7.13
N HIS A 230 -7.18 -0.71 7.14
CA HIS A 230 -6.44 0.09 8.10
C HIS A 230 -6.78 1.59 7.94
N GLY A 231 -6.87 2.08 6.70
CA GLY A 231 -7.33 3.44 6.42
C GLY A 231 -8.76 3.72 6.90
N HIS A 232 -9.68 2.77 6.74
CA HIS A 232 -11.04 2.88 7.29
C HIS A 232 -11.08 2.81 8.82
N GLY A 233 -10.28 1.92 9.42
CA GLY A 233 -10.20 1.75 10.86
C GLY A 233 -9.60 2.96 11.58
N MET A 234 -8.74 3.73 10.93
CA MET A 234 -8.26 5.01 11.49
C MET A 234 -9.37 6.07 11.60
N THR A 235 -10.35 6.04 10.70
CA THR A 235 -11.49 6.96 10.75
C THR A 235 -12.56 6.58 11.77
N GLU A 236 -12.64 5.31 12.18
CA GLU A 236 -13.75 4.80 13.01
C GLU A 236 -13.35 4.47 14.47
N ARG A 237 -12.09 4.63 14.86
CA ARG A 237 -11.62 4.25 16.21
C ARG A 237 -12.26 5.10 17.31
N PRO A 238 -13.02 4.50 18.24
CA PRO A 238 -13.60 5.21 19.38
C PRO A 238 -12.50 5.76 20.29
N GLY A 239 -12.48 7.07 20.48
CA GLY A 239 -11.44 7.79 21.22
C GLY A 239 -10.67 8.81 20.37
N ALA A 240 -10.76 8.72 19.03
CA ALA A 240 -10.34 9.77 18.13
C ALA A 240 -11.43 10.84 17.99
N VAL A 241 -11.55 11.64 19.07
CA VAL A 241 -11.95 13.06 19.05
C VAL A 241 -13.45 13.40 19.06
N ALA A 242 -13.75 14.48 19.77
CA ALA A 242 -15.01 15.20 19.70
C ALA A 242 -15.10 15.98 18.38
N ASP A 243 -16.00 15.57 17.50
CA ASP A 243 -16.32 16.32 16.29
C ASP A 243 -16.83 17.74 16.63
N GLY A 244 -16.39 18.74 15.87
CA GLY A 244 -17.01 20.07 15.84
C GLY A 244 -16.10 21.28 16.14
N GLY A 245 -14.79 21.10 16.33
CA GLY A 245 -13.85 22.23 16.46
C GLY A 245 -13.34 22.78 15.11
N ASP A 246 -13.07 24.08 15.07
CA ASP A 246 -12.34 24.75 13.99
C ASP A 246 -10.86 24.86 14.35
N VAL A 247 -9.99 24.51 13.40
CA VAL A 247 -8.53 24.47 13.57
C VAL A 247 -7.89 25.64 12.83
N PHE A 248 -7.08 26.40 13.54
CA PHE A 248 -6.32 27.54 13.03
C PHE A 248 -4.82 27.31 13.25
N SER A 249 -4.02 27.57 12.23
CA SER A 249 -2.57 27.71 12.37
C SER A 249 -2.27 29.16 12.69
N VAL A 250 -1.65 29.42 13.83
CA VAL A 250 -1.31 30.78 14.30
C VAL A 250 0.19 30.92 14.50
N ARG A 251 0.79 31.89 13.84
CA ARG A 251 2.20 32.26 14.03
C ARG A 251 2.27 33.51 14.88
N ALA A 252 2.95 33.39 16.03
CA ALA A 252 3.19 34.51 16.93
C ALA A 252 4.20 35.50 16.32
N PRO A 253 4.14 36.79 16.70
CA PRO A 253 5.16 37.77 16.35
C PRO A 253 6.54 37.32 16.84
N ASP A 254 7.60 37.79 16.18
CA ASP A 254 9.00 37.50 16.57
C ASP A 254 9.37 38.23 17.87
N LEU A 255 8.92 37.63 18.98
CA LEU A 255 9.21 38.03 20.34
C LEU A 255 10.11 36.99 21.01
N ALA A 256 10.85 37.43 22.02
CA ALA A 256 11.52 36.53 22.95
C ALA A 256 10.51 35.53 23.56
N PRO A 257 10.92 34.29 23.90
CA PRO A 257 10.01 33.27 24.42
C PRO A 257 9.13 33.74 25.60
N ALA A 258 9.68 34.53 26.52
CA ALA A 258 8.93 35.12 27.63
C ALA A 258 7.77 36.01 27.15
N GLY A 259 8.03 36.89 26.19
CA GLY A 259 7.02 37.76 25.59
C GLY A 259 5.95 36.97 24.83
N ARG A 260 6.34 35.94 24.07
CA ARG A 260 5.38 35.05 23.38
C ARG A 260 4.45 34.34 24.37
N GLY A 261 4.99 33.84 25.48
CA GLY A 261 4.21 33.18 26.53
C GLY A 261 3.16 34.12 27.13
N ALA A 262 3.54 35.36 27.42
CA ALA A 262 2.61 36.38 27.91
C ALA A 262 1.48 36.66 26.91
N THR A 263 1.78 36.75 25.61
CA THR A 263 0.74 36.97 24.59
C THR A 263 -0.18 35.77 24.43
N TYR A 264 0.30 34.53 24.55
CA TYR A 264 -0.56 33.35 24.57
C TYR A 264 -1.47 33.29 25.81
N VAL A 265 -0.99 33.70 26.98
CA VAL A 265 -1.84 33.84 28.17
C VAL A 265 -2.96 34.85 27.93
N ALA A 266 -2.64 36.02 27.36
CA ALA A 266 -3.64 37.04 27.06
C ALA A 266 -4.66 36.56 26.01
N LEU A 267 -4.20 35.86 24.97
CA LEU A 267 -5.05 35.29 23.92
C LEU A 267 -6.03 34.25 24.49
N LEU A 268 -5.53 33.28 25.25
CA LEU A 268 -6.37 32.23 25.82
C LEU A 268 -7.38 32.81 26.82
N ARG A 269 -6.99 33.83 27.60
CA ARG A 269 -7.93 34.51 28.51
C ARG A 269 -9.02 35.27 27.74
N ARG A 270 -8.65 35.96 26.65
CA ARG A 270 -9.61 36.71 25.81
C ARG A 270 -10.61 35.78 25.14
N LEU A 271 -10.13 34.72 24.51
CA LEU A 271 -10.98 33.74 23.82
C LEU A 271 -11.76 32.88 24.82
N GLY A 272 -11.16 32.45 25.92
CA GLY A 272 -11.84 31.66 26.95
C GLY A 272 -12.89 32.44 27.75
N GLY A 273 -12.78 33.77 27.82
CA GLY A 273 -13.78 34.65 28.43
C GLY A 273 -14.97 34.97 27.51
N ASP A 274 -14.89 34.63 26.23
CA ASP A 274 -15.97 34.88 25.27
C ASP A 274 -17.04 33.79 25.35
N SER A 275 -18.27 34.19 25.67
CA SER A 275 -19.43 33.28 25.82
C SER A 275 -19.80 32.50 24.54
N ARG A 276 -19.20 32.82 23.38
CA ARG A 276 -19.43 32.09 22.13
C ARG A 276 -18.62 30.80 22.02
N PHE A 277 -17.52 30.69 22.78
CA PHE A 277 -16.62 29.54 22.74
C PHE A 277 -16.87 28.60 23.93
N ASP A 278 -16.85 27.31 23.66
CA ASP A 278 -16.96 26.25 24.68
C ASP A 278 -15.58 25.83 25.20
N THR A 279 -14.66 25.55 24.28
CA THR A 279 -13.27 25.19 24.60
C THR A 279 -12.30 25.83 23.62
N VAL A 280 -11.19 26.37 24.14
CA VAL A 280 -10.12 26.98 23.34
C VAL A 280 -8.79 26.33 23.73
N SER A 281 -8.25 25.54 22.83
CA SER A 281 -7.02 24.78 23.04
C SER A 281 -5.91 25.29 22.13
N LEU A 282 -4.70 25.40 22.64
CA LEU A 282 -3.52 25.83 21.88
C LEU A 282 -2.43 24.78 22.04
N THR A 283 -1.91 24.27 20.93
CA THR A 283 -0.89 23.22 20.92
C THR A 283 0.26 23.57 19.98
N SER A 284 1.40 22.91 20.13
CA SER A 284 2.41 22.86 19.08
C SER A 284 1.85 22.20 17.80
N PRO A 285 2.47 22.41 16.63
CA PRO A 285 1.98 21.87 15.36
C PRO A 285 1.92 20.35 15.39
N GLY A 286 0.84 19.77 14.85
CA GLY A 286 0.72 18.33 14.62
C GLY A 286 0.13 17.53 15.78
N VAL A 287 -0.02 18.12 16.97
CA VAL A 287 -0.52 17.43 18.17
C VAL A 287 -1.91 16.83 17.95
N LEU A 288 -2.80 17.54 17.25
CA LEU A 288 -4.17 17.08 16.94
C LEU A 288 -4.21 15.73 16.22
N VAL A 289 -3.20 15.47 15.39
CA VAL A 289 -3.09 14.28 14.55
C VAL A 289 -1.95 13.37 15.02
N GLY A 290 -1.33 13.68 16.16
CA GLY A 290 -0.19 12.96 16.72
C GLY A 290 1.08 13.00 15.86
N LEU A 291 1.21 14.02 15.01
CA LEU A 291 2.48 14.37 14.39
C LEU A 291 3.32 15.11 15.43
N VAL A 292 4.47 14.53 15.78
CA VAL A 292 5.25 14.94 16.95
C VAL A 292 6.69 15.27 16.57
N THR A 293 7.33 16.07 17.40
CA THR A 293 8.80 16.22 17.39
C THR A 293 9.35 15.26 18.44
N GLU A 294 10.18 14.32 18.02
CA GLU A 294 10.85 13.35 18.90
C GLU A 294 12.21 13.90 19.33
N ASP A 295 12.54 13.74 20.60
CA ASP A 295 13.90 13.95 21.11
C ASP A 295 14.20 13.06 22.32
N LEU A 296 15.45 13.10 22.77
CA LEU A 296 15.93 12.39 23.95
C LEU A 296 15.33 12.97 25.24
N VAL A 297 14.84 12.08 26.09
CA VAL A 297 14.35 12.37 27.44
C VAL A 297 15.15 11.54 28.44
N VAL A 298 15.68 12.23 29.44
CA VAL A 298 16.50 11.65 30.51
C VAL A 298 15.73 11.74 31.83
N PRO A 299 15.22 10.62 32.37
CA PRO A 299 14.61 10.60 33.69
C PRO A 299 15.67 10.64 34.80
N ARG A 300 15.46 11.45 35.84
CA ARG A 300 16.36 11.50 37.01
C ARG A 300 16.22 10.22 37.82
N GLY A 301 17.31 9.47 37.97
CA GLY A 301 17.32 8.19 38.70
C GLY A 301 16.52 7.07 38.02
N GLY A 302 16.06 7.27 36.79
CA GLY A 302 15.32 6.29 36.01
C GLY A 302 16.20 5.39 35.13
N LYS A 303 15.56 4.50 34.36
CA LYS A 303 16.26 3.57 33.47
C LYS A 303 16.73 4.27 32.18
N GLY A 304 17.95 4.81 32.19
CA GLY A 304 18.65 5.35 31.02
C GLY A 304 17.86 6.39 30.21
N SER A 305 18.46 6.92 29.15
CA SER A 305 17.77 7.83 28.24
C SER A 305 16.75 7.08 27.37
N ALA A 306 15.70 7.77 26.93
CA ALA A 306 14.68 7.24 26.00
C ALA A 306 14.30 8.32 25.00
N THR A 307 13.86 7.96 23.80
CA THR A 307 13.25 8.94 22.90
C THR A 307 11.77 9.10 23.21
N ALA A 308 11.28 10.34 23.24
CA ALA A 308 9.88 10.64 23.49
C ALA A 308 9.38 11.76 22.58
N ALA A 309 8.10 11.71 22.28
CA ALA A 309 7.38 12.75 21.59
C ALA A 309 7.27 13.96 22.53
N VAL A 310 7.84 15.09 22.14
CA VAL A 310 7.79 16.33 22.90
C VAL A 310 6.79 17.27 22.23
N SER A 311 5.81 17.74 22.99
CA SER A 311 4.77 18.64 22.50
C SER A 311 4.43 19.68 23.54
N ALA A 312 4.03 20.87 23.10
CA ALA A 312 3.53 21.91 24.00
C ALA A 312 2.01 22.03 23.88
N ILE A 313 1.32 22.12 25.00
CA ILE A 313 -0.14 22.14 25.07
C ILE A 313 -0.65 23.17 26.09
N SER A 314 -1.84 23.70 25.86
CA SER A 314 -2.56 24.54 26.82
C SER A 314 -3.42 23.70 27.78
N PRO A 315 -3.90 24.26 28.90
CA PRO A 315 -4.73 23.55 29.88
C PRO A 315 -5.97 22.87 29.29
N ASP A 316 -6.72 23.56 28.44
CA ASP A 316 -7.98 23.03 27.87
C ASP A 316 -7.78 21.93 26.82
N THR A 317 -6.53 21.64 26.45
CA THR A 317 -6.17 20.60 25.50
C THR A 317 -6.68 19.22 25.93
N PHE A 318 -6.57 18.89 27.22
CA PHE A 318 -7.03 17.61 27.75
C PHE A 318 -8.56 17.45 27.61
N ARG A 319 -9.32 18.53 27.81
CA ARG A 319 -10.77 18.55 27.61
C ARG A 319 -11.14 18.50 26.12
N SER A 320 -10.47 19.30 25.30
CA SER A 320 -10.71 19.39 23.86
C SER A 320 -10.50 18.05 23.16
N MET A 321 -9.39 17.37 23.46
CA MET A 321 -9.03 16.05 22.92
C MET A 321 -9.55 14.86 23.74
N ARG A 322 -10.28 15.11 24.84
CA ARG A 322 -10.79 14.06 25.76
C ARG A 322 -9.69 13.13 26.29
N TRP A 323 -8.50 13.67 26.52
CA TRP A 323 -7.39 12.93 27.13
C TRP A 323 -7.64 12.76 28.63
N ARG A 324 -7.67 11.50 29.07
CA ARG A 324 -7.91 11.18 30.48
C ARG A 324 -6.60 11.25 31.27
N VAL A 325 -6.56 12.13 32.27
CA VAL A 325 -5.51 12.14 33.29
C VAL A 325 -5.72 10.93 34.21
N VAL A 326 -4.71 10.09 34.33
CA VAL A 326 -4.70 8.84 35.10
C VAL A 326 -4.18 9.07 36.51
N ALA A 327 -3.18 9.95 36.67
CA ALA A 327 -2.58 10.28 37.97
C ALA A 327 -2.10 11.74 37.98
N GLY A 328 -2.08 12.37 39.15
CA GLY A 328 -1.64 13.75 39.33
C GLY A 328 -2.62 14.76 38.71
N ARG A 329 -2.09 15.82 38.08
CA ARG A 329 -2.86 16.89 37.45
C ARG A 329 -2.42 17.14 36.00
N GLY A 330 -3.30 17.78 35.22
CA GLY A 330 -2.95 18.32 33.91
C GLY A 330 -2.13 19.62 34.02
N ILE A 331 -1.83 20.21 32.86
CA ILE A 331 -1.28 21.56 32.74
C ILE A 331 -2.32 22.58 33.19
N GLU A 332 -1.91 23.55 34.00
CA GLU A 332 -2.76 24.61 34.55
C GLU A 332 -2.42 25.99 33.96
N PRO A 333 -3.34 26.97 34.00
CA PRO A 333 -3.06 28.35 33.57
C PRO A 333 -1.94 29.04 34.38
N SER A 334 -1.65 28.54 35.58
CA SER A 334 -0.58 28.98 36.48
C SER A 334 0.82 28.52 36.02
N ASP A 335 0.90 27.46 35.21
CA ASP A 335 2.14 26.89 34.67
C ASP A 335 2.66 27.75 33.49
N ARG A 336 3.03 29.00 33.78
CA ARG A 336 3.48 30.02 32.81
C ARG A 336 4.98 30.28 32.90
N TRP A 337 5.50 31.10 31.98
CA TRP A 337 6.90 31.55 31.99
C TRP A 337 7.30 32.09 33.38
N GLY A 338 8.46 31.65 33.88
CA GLY A 338 8.96 32.00 35.22
C GLY A 338 8.41 31.14 36.37
N ALA A 339 7.38 30.32 36.16
CA ALA A 339 6.97 29.31 37.13
C ALA A 339 7.90 28.08 37.10
N ARG A 340 7.75 27.17 38.07
CA ARG A 340 8.47 25.89 38.10
C ARG A 340 8.22 25.12 36.81
N HIS A 341 9.27 24.59 36.19
CA HIS A 341 9.17 23.77 34.99
C HIS A 341 8.37 22.49 35.27
N VAL A 342 7.28 22.29 34.54
CA VAL A 342 6.39 21.13 34.70
C VAL A 342 6.22 20.38 33.39
N ALA A 343 5.98 19.07 33.50
CA ALA A 343 5.65 18.21 32.39
C ALA A 343 4.53 17.24 32.77
N VAL A 344 3.73 16.86 31.78
CA VAL A 344 2.77 15.76 31.86
C VAL A 344 3.27 14.67 30.91
N VAL A 345 3.26 13.42 31.34
CA VAL A 345 3.76 12.29 30.54
C VAL A 345 2.66 11.30 30.22
N ASN A 346 2.85 10.44 29.23
CA ASN A 346 1.93 9.33 29.02
C ASN A 346 2.21 8.15 29.97
N GLN A 347 1.22 7.26 30.09
CA GLN A 347 1.24 6.10 30.97
C GLN A 347 2.40 5.15 30.66
N ALA A 348 2.75 4.95 29.38
CA ALA A 348 3.90 4.13 29.00
C ALA A 348 5.23 4.69 29.53
N LEU A 349 5.47 6.00 29.43
CA LEU A 349 6.71 6.61 29.93
C LEU A 349 6.78 6.56 31.46
N ALA A 350 5.66 6.87 32.12
CA ALA A 350 5.53 6.81 33.58
C ALA A 350 5.83 5.42 34.14
N THR A 351 5.29 4.37 33.54
CA THR A 351 5.38 2.99 34.08
C THR A 351 6.77 2.39 33.90
N TYR A 352 7.42 2.63 32.76
CA TYR A 352 8.63 1.90 32.39
C TYR A 352 9.93 2.64 32.69
N ARG A 353 9.91 3.97 32.80
CA ARG A 353 11.14 4.78 32.86
C ARG A 353 11.26 5.66 34.10
N LEU A 354 10.18 5.95 34.81
CA LEU A 354 10.17 6.91 35.91
C LEU A 354 9.95 6.24 37.29
N PRO A 355 10.92 6.33 38.22
CA PRO A 355 10.68 6.00 39.62
C PRO A 355 9.86 7.13 40.27
N GLY A 356 8.72 6.81 40.88
CA GLY A 356 7.82 7.81 41.44
C GLY A 356 7.09 8.61 40.34
N ILE A 357 5.98 8.05 39.86
CA ILE A 357 5.22 8.49 38.69
C ILE A 357 4.93 10.01 38.68
N VAL A 358 4.49 10.56 39.82
CA VAL A 358 4.23 11.99 40.02
C VAL A 358 5.29 12.54 40.97
N GLY A 359 5.87 13.69 40.63
CA GLY A 359 6.98 14.31 41.37
C GLY A 359 8.37 13.94 40.83
N GLY A 360 8.47 12.90 40.00
CA GLY A 360 9.69 12.56 39.26
C GLY A 360 10.18 13.71 38.39
N GLN A 361 11.49 13.73 38.10
CA GLN A 361 12.10 14.76 37.26
C GLN A 361 12.55 14.18 35.92
N ILE A 362 12.27 14.89 34.84
CA ILE A 362 12.76 14.59 33.49
C ILE A 362 13.49 15.77 32.90
N ARG A 363 14.49 15.50 32.08
CA ARG A 363 15.16 16.50 31.25
C ARG A 363 14.91 16.13 29.79
N ILE A 364 14.62 17.13 28.96
CA ILE A 364 14.54 16.98 27.51
C ILE A 364 15.86 17.51 26.98
N GLY A 365 16.55 16.70 26.18
CA GLY A 365 17.91 16.96 25.77
C GLY A 365 18.98 16.28 26.63
N ASP A 366 20.21 16.30 26.12
CA ASP A 366 21.41 15.80 26.78
C ASP A 366 22.38 16.91 27.24
N GLY A 367 22.06 18.18 26.95
CA GLY A 367 22.88 19.32 27.28
C GLY A 367 23.06 19.51 28.80
N PRO A 368 24.23 19.99 29.25
CA PRO A 368 24.50 20.21 30.67
C PRO A 368 23.57 21.28 31.28
N ASP A 369 23.14 22.26 30.47
CA ASP A 369 22.31 23.40 30.90
C ASP A 369 20.80 23.18 30.67
N ASP A 370 20.39 22.01 30.18
CA ASP A 370 18.98 21.72 29.91
C ASP A 370 18.18 21.62 31.24
N PRO A 371 17.02 22.30 31.35
CA PRO A 371 16.29 22.39 32.59
C PRO A 371 15.58 21.09 32.96
N TRP A 372 15.51 20.82 34.26
CA TRP A 372 14.70 19.73 34.81
C TRP A 372 13.23 20.12 34.92
N TYR A 373 12.35 19.29 34.35
CA TYR A 373 10.91 19.38 34.46
C TYR A 373 10.40 18.41 35.52
N THR A 374 9.51 18.88 36.39
CA THR A 374 8.81 18.02 37.34
C THR A 374 7.57 17.43 36.70
N VAL A 375 7.43 16.10 36.74
CA VAL A 375 6.26 15.40 36.24
C VAL A 375 5.10 15.62 37.21
N VAL A 376 4.10 16.40 36.77
CA VAL A 376 2.93 16.76 37.62
C VAL A 376 1.73 15.87 37.37
N GLY A 377 1.71 15.11 36.27
CA GLY A 377 0.66 14.15 36.01
C GLY A 377 0.94 13.22 34.85
N VAL A 378 0.05 12.23 34.71
CA VAL A 378 0.12 11.18 33.72
C VAL A 378 -1.18 11.11 32.96
N VAL A 379 -1.11 11.06 31.63
CA VAL A 379 -2.27 10.79 30.77
C VAL A 379 -2.26 9.39 30.21
N LYS A 380 -3.46 8.88 29.90
CA LYS A 380 -3.62 7.61 29.19
C LYS A 380 -2.92 7.70 27.83
N ASP A 381 -2.32 6.60 27.41
CA ASP A 381 -1.68 6.51 26.09
C ASP A 381 -2.68 6.82 24.97
N ALA A 382 -2.32 7.77 24.11
CA ALA A 382 -3.10 8.20 22.96
C ALA A 382 -2.28 7.99 21.68
N TRP A 383 -2.95 7.56 20.61
CA TRP A 383 -2.32 7.23 19.33
C TRP A 383 -2.63 8.32 18.31
N GLY A 384 -1.62 8.75 17.55
CA GLY A 384 -1.79 9.68 16.46
C GLY A 384 -2.53 9.07 15.27
N SER A 385 -3.48 9.81 14.71
CA SER A 385 -4.20 9.45 13.48
C SER A 385 -3.53 9.94 12.19
N GLY A 386 -2.47 10.75 12.31
CA GLY A 386 -1.76 11.34 11.20
C GLY A 386 -0.92 10.34 10.43
N PHE A 387 -0.71 10.57 9.14
CA PHE A 387 0.15 9.73 8.33
C PHE A 387 1.60 9.80 8.84
N GLY A 388 2.20 8.64 9.10
CA GLY A 388 3.54 8.54 9.70
C GLY A 388 3.58 8.69 11.22
N ALA A 389 2.51 9.14 11.89
CA ALA A 389 2.46 9.28 13.35
C ALA A 389 2.72 7.96 14.09
N GLN A 390 2.35 6.84 13.47
CA GLN A 390 2.59 5.48 13.99
C GLN A 390 4.06 5.10 14.13
N ARG A 391 4.97 5.81 13.45
CA ARG A 391 6.43 5.62 13.58
C ARG A 391 7.04 6.48 14.69
N GLY A 392 6.26 7.36 15.31
CA GLY A 392 6.70 8.14 16.45
C GLY A 392 7.00 7.26 17.67
N PRO A 393 7.75 7.79 18.66
CA PRO A 393 8.06 7.08 19.89
C PRO A 393 6.80 6.72 20.68
N LEU A 394 6.84 5.60 21.40
CA LEU A 394 5.77 5.16 22.31
C LEU A 394 5.61 6.08 23.53
N TYR A 395 6.67 6.81 23.89
CA TYR A 395 6.70 7.72 25.02
C TYR A 395 6.33 9.13 24.58
N ALA A 396 5.57 9.84 25.41
CA ALA A 396 5.17 11.21 25.14
C ALA A 396 5.35 12.10 26.38
N VAL A 397 5.80 13.32 26.13
CA VAL A 397 6.01 14.41 27.09
C VAL A 397 5.26 15.64 26.58
N TYR A 398 4.35 16.12 27.40
CA TYR A 398 3.55 17.31 27.16
C TYR A 398 4.00 18.43 28.10
N LEU A 399 4.52 19.50 27.52
CA LEU A 399 4.94 20.71 28.22
C LEU A 399 3.82 21.75 28.19
N SER A 400 3.86 22.70 29.12
CA SER A 400 2.98 23.87 29.05
C SER A 400 3.37 24.77 27.87
N ALA A 401 2.43 25.04 26.97
CA ALA A 401 2.59 26.03 25.90
C ALA A 401 2.74 27.47 26.44
N LEU A 402 2.46 27.71 27.73
CA LEU A 402 2.67 29.00 28.39
C LEU A 402 4.09 29.14 28.96
N GLN A 403 4.78 28.01 29.19
CA GLN A 403 6.20 27.95 29.57
C GLN A 403 7.12 27.82 28.35
N ARG A 404 6.74 26.99 27.38
CA ARG A 404 7.47 26.74 26.15
C ARG A 404 6.60 27.12 24.96
N PRO A 405 6.39 28.44 24.73
CA PRO A 405 5.48 28.92 23.70
C PRO A 405 6.03 28.66 22.31
N PRO A 406 5.36 27.80 21.52
CA PRO A 406 5.80 27.50 20.16
C PRO A 406 5.75 28.77 19.28
N ARG A 407 6.63 28.92 18.29
CA ARG A 407 6.51 30.02 17.31
C ARG A 407 5.27 29.90 16.43
N VAL A 408 4.96 28.68 16.02
CA VAL A 408 3.75 28.32 15.27
C VAL A 408 2.94 27.39 16.16
N ALA A 409 1.69 27.75 16.44
CA ALA A 409 0.78 26.95 17.23
C ALA A 409 -0.45 26.55 16.41
N GLU A 410 -1.07 25.43 16.77
CA GLU A 410 -2.40 25.06 16.32
C GLU A 410 -3.41 25.45 17.41
N LEU A 411 -4.32 26.35 17.06
CA LEU A 411 -5.42 26.78 17.89
C LEU A 411 -6.67 26.01 17.47
N VAL A 412 -7.23 25.25 18.40
CA VAL A 412 -8.50 24.53 18.22
C VAL A 412 -9.56 25.27 19.02
N VAL A 413 -10.58 25.74 18.32
CA VAL A 413 -11.70 26.49 18.90
C VAL A 413 -12.98 25.72 18.69
N ARG A 414 -13.66 25.35 19.77
CA ARG A 414 -14.99 24.74 19.72
C ARG A 414 -16.03 25.79 20.08
N THR A 415 -16.99 25.99 19.19
CA THR A 415 -18.08 26.93 19.40
C THR A 415 -19.30 26.23 19.97
N ARG A 416 -20.14 27.00 20.66
CA ARG A 416 -21.46 26.50 21.08
C ARG A 416 -22.37 26.35 19.86
N PRO A 417 -23.36 25.43 19.89
CA PRO A 417 -24.21 25.10 18.73
C PRO A 417 -24.92 26.29 18.06
N GLN A 418 -25.11 27.39 18.79
CA GLN A 418 -25.82 28.60 18.34
C GLN A 418 -24.96 29.52 17.45
N VAL A 419 -23.65 29.29 17.33
CA VAL A 419 -22.73 30.13 16.55
C VAL A 419 -22.49 29.48 15.19
N ALA A 420 -22.83 30.19 14.10
CA ALA A 420 -22.56 29.73 12.74
C ALA A 420 -21.04 29.61 12.47
N SER A 421 -20.58 28.49 11.90
CA SER A 421 -19.16 28.23 11.60
C SER A 421 -18.50 29.33 10.73
N ALA A 422 -19.26 29.98 9.84
CA ALA A 422 -18.76 31.07 9.00
C ALA A 422 -18.36 32.33 9.80
N ALA A 423 -19.00 32.57 10.96
CA ALA A 423 -18.67 33.70 11.84
C ALA A 423 -17.44 33.41 12.72
N VAL A 424 -17.06 32.15 12.91
CA VAL A 424 -15.95 31.76 13.81
C VAL A 424 -14.63 32.32 13.31
N ASP A 425 -14.40 32.25 12.00
CA ASP A 425 -13.16 32.72 11.39
C ASP A 425 -12.94 34.23 11.59
N SER A 426 -13.97 35.05 11.37
CA SER A 426 -13.87 36.50 11.59
C SER A 426 -13.69 36.85 13.06
N ILE A 427 -14.37 36.16 13.98
CA ILE A 427 -14.24 36.37 15.44
C ILE A 427 -12.84 36.01 15.92
N VAL A 428 -12.32 34.86 15.48
CA VAL A 428 -10.97 34.41 15.84
C VAL A 428 -9.94 35.40 15.32
N ARG A 429 -10.00 35.79 14.03
CA ARG A 429 -9.08 36.80 13.47
C ARG A 429 -9.16 38.15 14.18
N ALA A 430 -10.35 38.63 14.54
CA ALA A 430 -10.53 39.89 15.29
C ALA A 430 -9.96 39.82 16.72
N SER A 431 -9.75 38.62 17.25
CA SER A 431 -9.11 38.41 18.55
C SER A 431 -7.59 38.55 18.50
N PHE A 432 -7.01 38.53 17.29
CA PHE A 432 -5.59 38.76 17.03
C PHE A 432 -5.32 40.19 16.55
N GLY A 433 -4.19 40.77 16.97
CA GLY A 433 -3.70 42.04 16.43
C GLY A 433 -2.99 41.85 15.09
N GLY A 434 -2.71 42.94 14.36
CA GLY A 434 -2.10 42.90 13.02
C GLY A 434 -0.70 42.27 12.92
N SER A 435 -0.04 42.02 14.05
CA SER A 435 1.29 41.37 14.10
C SER A 435 1.25 39.84 14.02
N TRP A 436 0.07 39.22 14.08
CA TRP A 436 -0.12 37.78 14.02
C TRP A 436 -0.44 37.31 12.61
N SER A 437 0.07 36.13 12.24
CA SER A 437 -0.39 35.44 11.02
C SER A 437 -1.33 34.30 11.44
N VAL A 438 -2.58 34.39 11.01
CA VAL A 438 -3.65 33.44 11.34
C VAL A 438 -4.18 32.83 10.05
N THR A 439 -4.15 31.51 9.96
CA THR A 439 -4.65 30.77 8.79
C THR A 439 -5.60 29.68 9.27
N ARG A 440 -6.87 29.75 8.87
CA ARG A 440 -7.84 28.68 9.14
C ARG A 440 -7.47 27.45 8.29
N ARG A 441 -7.24 26.31 8.95
CA ARG A 441 -6.99 25.02 8.29
C ARG A 441 -8.28 24.28 7.94
N GLY A 442 -9.38 24.61 8.62
CA GLY A 442 -10.70 24.01 8.43
C GLY A 442 -11.21 23.37 9.73
N THR A 443 -12.19 22.50 9.62
CA THR A 443 -12.71 21.72 10.76
C THR A 443 -11.72 20.63 11.16
N GLU A 444 -11.78 20.17 12.41
CA GLU A 444 -10.98 19.03 12.87
C GLU A 444 -11.17 17.77 11.99
N THR A 445 -12.38 17.55 11.47
CA THR A 445 -12.69 16.43 10.56
C THR A 445 -11.97 16.58 9.22
N SER A 446 -11.94 17.79 8.66
CA SER A 446 -11.24 18.09 7.41
C SER A 446 -9.72 17.92 7.58
N VAL A 447 -9.15 18.46 8.67
CA VAL A 447 -7.71 18.36 8.95
C VAL A 447 -7.27 16.89 9.09
N LYS A 448 -8.00 16.08 9.87
CA LYS A 448 -7.70 14.63 9.97
C LYS A 448 -7.92 13.90 8.65
N GLY A 449 -8.96 14.25 7.91
CA GLY A 449 -9.24 13.68 6.59
C GLY A 449 -8.08 13.90 5.61
N ALA A 450 -7.49 15.09 5.63
CA ALA A 450 -6.30 15.42 4.85
C ALA A 450 -5.08 14.60 5.28
N GLU A 451 -4.89 14.37 6.59
CA GLU A 451 -3.78 13.55 7.07
C GLU A 451 -3.92 12.05 6.76
N ILE A 452 -5.13 11.54 6.55
CA ILE A 452 -5.36 10.12 6.15
C ILE A 452 -5.33 9.95 4.62
N ALA A 453 -5.38 11.05 3.85
CA ALA A 453 -5.38 11.02 2.39
C ALA A 453 -4.19 10.24 1.77
N PRO A 454 -2.94 10.36 2.26
CA PRO A 454 -1.82 9.59 1.73
C PRO A 454 -2.00 8.07 1.91
N ALA A 455 -2.48 7.63 3.07
CA ALA A 455 -2.75 6.22 3.34
C ALA A 455 -3.86 5.68 2.40
N ARG A 456 -4.91 6.47 2.15
CA ARG A 456 -5.97 6.12 1.20
C ARG A 456 -5.46 6.03 -0.23
N TRP A 457 -4.57 6.95 -0.62
CA TRP A 457 -3.95 6.95 -1.95
C TRP A 457 -3.14 5.67 -2.18
N PHE A 458 -2.23 5.31 -1.25
CA PHE A 458 -1.47 4.05 -1.31
C PHE A 458 -2.40 2.83 -1.30
N GLY A 459 -3.45 2.84 -0.47
CA GLY A 459 -4.45 1.78 -0.42
C GLY A 459 -5.16 1.56 -1.75
N ARG A 460 -5.58 2.62 -2.45
CA ARG A 460 -6.20 2.53 -3.79
C ARG A 460 -5.22 1.99 -4.84
N LEU A 461 -3.97 2.43 -4.80
CA LEU A 461 -2.94 1.99 -5.75
C LEU A 461 -2.63 0.50 -5.60
N LEU A 462 -2.43 0.03 -4.36
CA LEU A 462 -2.22 -1.38 -4.04
C LEU A 462 -3.45 -2.24 -4.38
N PHE A 463 -4.65 -1.72 -4.16
CA PHE A 463 -5.88 -2.41 -4.54
C PHE A 463 -5.97 -2.59 -6.07
N GLY A 464 -5.64 -1.57 -6.86
CA GLY A 464 -5.56 -1.66 -8.31
C GLY A 464 -4.52 -2.69 -8.78
N GLN A 465 -3.34 -2.70 -8.16
CA GLN A 465 -2.32 -3.74 -8.39
C GLN A 465 -2.82 -5.14 -8.04
N GLY A 466 -3.60 -5.29 -6.96
CA GLY A 466 -4.21 -6.56 -6.58
C GLY A 466 -5.23 -7.08 -7.60
N ILE A 467 -6.08 -6.20 -8.14
CA ILE A 467 -7.00 -6.56 -9.23
C ILE A 467 -6.22 -7.01 -10.47
N ALA A 468 -5.16 -6.29 -10.83
CA ALA A 468 -4.31 -6.65 -11.98
C ALA A 468 -3.61 -8.00 -11.78
N ALA A 469 -3.00 -8.23 -10.61
CA ALA A 469 -2.38 -9.50 -10.23
C ALA A 469 -3.38 -10.66 -10.28
N PHE A 470 -4.59 -10.43 -9.76
CA PHE A 470 -5.67 -11.40 -9.80
C PHE A 470 -6.08 -11.74 -11.23
N ALA A 471 -6.33 -10.74 -12.07
CA ALA A 471 -6.68 -10.95 -13.48
C ALA A 471 -5.61 -11.78 -14.21
N ILE A 472 -4.32 -11.44 -14.03
CA ILE A 472 -3.21 -12.21 -14.61
C ILE A 472 -3.18 -13.65 -14.09
N ALA A 473 -3.42 -13.88 -12.80
CA ALA A 473 -3.46 -15.21 -12.23
C ALA A 473 -4.64 -16.04 -12.74
N VAL A 474 -5.81 -15.43 -12.97
CA VAL A 474 -6.95 -16.11 -13.62
C VAL A 474 -6.57 -16.53 -15.04
N LEU A 475 -5.95 -15.62 -15.81
CA LEU A 475 -5.47 -15.90 -17.17
C LEU A 475 -4.44 -17.03 -17.22
N GLY A 476 -3.45 -17.01 -16.33
CA GLY A 476 -2.44 -18.06 -16.20
C GLY A 476 -3.04 -19.40 -15.79
N THR A 477 -3.96 -19.40 -14.82
CA THR A 477 -4.65 -20.62 -14.36
C THR A 477 -5.48 -21.23 -15.48
N PHE A 478 -6.24 -20.41 -16.23
CA PHE A 478 -6.99 -20.85 -17.40
C PHE A 478 -6.07 -21.51 -18.44
N ALA A 479 -4.95 -20.85 -18.77
CA ALA A 479 -3.98 -21.36 -19.73
C ALA A 479 -3.41 -22.74 -19.32
N VAL A 480 -3.00 -22.87 -18.06
CA VAL A 480 -2.44 -24.14 -17.57
C VAL A 480 -3.51 -25.22 -17.46
N MET A 481 -4.72 -24.88 -17.00
CA MET A 481 -5.79 -25.88 -16.89
C MET A 481 -6.21 -26.39 -18.27
N ARG A 482 -6.28 -25.51 -19.26
CA ARG A 482 -6.53 -25.91 -20.66
C ARG A 482 -5.40 -26.78 -21.22
N MET A 483 -4.15 -26.48 -20.90
CA MET A 483 -3.00 -27.33 -21.27
C MET A 483 -3.09 -28.72 -20.61
N TRP A 484 -3.46 -28.78 -19.33
CA TRP A 484 -3.58 -30.03 -18.59
C TRP A 484 -4.75 -30.87 -19.08
N VAL A 485 -5.94 -30.29 -19.29
CA VAL A 485 -7.10 -31.00 -19.86
C VAL A 485 -6.73 -31.60 -21.21
N ARG A 486 -6.00 -30.85 -22.06
CA ARG A 486 -5.49 -31.35 -23.35
C ARG A 486 -4.54 -32.55 -23.19
N ALA A 487 -3.63 -32.49 -22.21
CA ALA A 487 -2.75 -33.62 -21.92
C ALA A 487 -3.50 -34.84 -21.35
N ALA A 488 -4.60 -34.61 -20.65
CA ALA A 488 -5.44 -35.66 -20.07
C ALA A 488 -6.49 -36.22 -21.06
N LEU A 489 -6.62 -35.68 -22.29
CA LEU A 489 -7.63 -36.15 -23.26
C LEU A 489 -7.53 -37.66 -23.55
N PRO A 490 -6.35 -38.29 -23.73
CA PRO A 490 -6.27 -39.73 -23.97
C PRO A 490 -6.81 -40.55 -22.79
N GLU A 491 -6.49 -40.13 -21.56
CA GLU A 491 -6.99 -40.77 -20.35
C GLU A 491 -8.52 -40.59 -20.21
N LEU A 492 -9.01 -39.38 -20.48
CA LEU A 492 -10.45 -39.07 -20.47
C LEU A 492 -11.20 -39.82 -21.57
N ALA A 493 -10.57 -40.07 -22.73
CA ALA A 493 -11.10 -40.86 -23.83
C ALA A 493 -11.30 -42.32 -23.42
N VAL A 494 -10.30 -42.93 -22.77
CA VAL A 494 -10.40 -44.30 -22.24
C VAL A 494 -11.49 -44.38 -21.18
N ARG A 495 -11.52 -43.44 -20.21
CA ARG A 495 -12.56 -43.39 -19.18
C ARG A 495 -13.96 -43.26 -19.78
N ARG A 496 -14.12 -42.44 -20.82
CA ARG A 496 -15.36 -42.29 -21.61
C ARG A 496 -15.75 -43.57 -22.33
N ALA A 497 -14.80 -44.24 -22.97
CA ALA A 497 -15.02 -45.50 -23.68
C ALA A 497 -15.47 -46.62 -22.73
N VAL A 498 -14.98 -46.63 -21.49
CA VAL A 498 -15.38 -47.58 -20.43
C VAL A 498 -16.69 -47.17 -19.72
N GLY A 499 -17.34 -46.09 -20.13
CA GLY A 499 -18.69 -45.72 -19.66
C GLY A 499 -18.77 -44.55 -18.67
N ALA A 500 -17.71 -43.76 -18.49
CA ALA A 500 -17.75 -42.59 -17.61
C ALA A 500 -18.74 -41.51 -18.11
N ARG A 501 -19.75 -41.21 -17.29
CA ARG A 501 -20.72 -40.12 -17.53
C ARG A 501 -20.05 -38.74 -17.55
N ARG A 502 -20.66 -37.76 -18.24
CA ARG A 502 -20.15 -36.38 -18.37
C ARG A 502 -19.80 -35.73 -17.01
N ARG A 503 -20.62 -35.97 -15.99
CA ARG A 503 -20.41 -35.48 -14.62
C ARG A 503 -19.10 -35.97 -13.98
N HIS A 504 -18.64 -37.18 -14.30
CA HIS A 504 -17.39 -37.71 -13.76
C HIS A 504 -16.17 -37.03 -14.37
N VAL A 505 -16.25 -36.66 -15.66
CA VAL A 505 -15.21 -35.87 -16.34
C VAL A 505 -15.12 -34.47 -15.75
N ILE A 506 -16.26 -33.79 -15.63
CA ILE A 506 -16.30 -32.43 -15.06
C ILE A 506 -15.83 -32.44 -13.60
N GLY A 507 -16.31 -33.39 -12.78
CA GLY A 507 -15.90 -33.53 -11.38
C GLY A 507 -14.40 -33.78 -11.22
N PHE A 508 -13.78 -34.59 -12.09
CA PHE A 508 -12.34 -34.85 -12.07
C PHE A 508 -11.52 -33.58 -12.35
N VAL A 509 -11.92 -32.77 -13.34
CA VAL A 509 -11.22 -31.51 -13.66
C VAL A 509 -11.42 -30.48 -12.54
N LEU A 510 -12.65 -30.34 -12.03
CA LEU A 510 -12.95 -29.39 -10.94
C LEU A 510 -12.24 -29.76 -9.64
N ALA A 511 -12.17 -31.04 -9.26
CA ALA A 511 -11.43 -31.46 -8.07
C ALA A 511 -9.96 -31.04 -8.11
N ARG A 512 -9.36 -31.07 -9.29
CA ARG A 512 -7.96 -30.64 -9.49
C ARG A 512 -7.81 -29.12 -9.46
N ALA A 513 -8.78 -28.38 -10.00
CA ALA A 513 -8.84 -26.93 -9.88
C ALA A 513 -8.95 -26.50 -8.41
N VAL A 514 -9.78 -27.21 -7.62
CA VAL A 514 -9.91 -27.00 -6.17
C VAL A 514 -8.58 -27.28 -5.47
N ALA A 515 -7.90 -28.39 -5.79
CA ALA A 515 -6.59 -28.70 -5.19
C ALA A 515 -5.54 -27.60 -5.46
N VAL A 516 -5.49 -27.08 -6.68
CA VAL A 516 -4.61 -25.96 -7.05
C VAL A 516 -5.00 -24.69 -6.29
N ALA A 517 -6.30 -24.37 -6.20
CA ALA A 517 -6.78 -23.21 -5.46
C ALA A 517 -6.41 -23.30 -3.97
N ILE A 518 -6.60 -24.47 -3.35
CA ILE A 518 -6.21 -24.71 -1.95
C ILE A 518 -4.70 -24.55 -1.78
N ALA A 519 -3.89 -25.17 -2.63
CA ALA A 519 -2.43 -25.03 -2.57
C ALA A 519 -1.99 -23.57 -2.74
N GLY A 520 -2.61 -22.84 -3.67
CA GLY A 520 -2.37 -21.41 -3.86
C GLY A 520 -2.77 -20.59 -2.65
N VAL A 521 -3.94 -20.83 -2.05
CA VAL A 521 -4.38 -20.15 -0.82
C VAL A 521 -3.43 -20.44 0.35
N LEU A 522 -2.96 -21.68 0.51
CA LEU A 522 -2.01 -22.04 1.57
C LEU A 522 -0.66 -21.34 1.37
N LEU A 523 -0.11 -21.39 0.16
CA LEU A 523 1.14 -20.70 -0.18
C LEU A 523 1.00 -19.18 -0.05
N GLY A 524 -0.09 -18.64 -0.56
CA GLY A 524 -0.39 -17.22 -0.49
C GLY A 524 -0.64 -16.75 0.94
N ARG A 525 -1.26 -17.58 1.79
CA ARG A 525 -1.38 -17.31 3.23
C ARG A 525 -0.01 -17.26 3.88
N TRP A 526 0.88 -18.19 3.55
CA TRP A 526 2.25 -18.18 4.06
C TRP A 526 3.00 -16.92 3.63
N LEU A 527 2.98 -16.58 2.33
CA LEU A 527 3.56 -15.33 1.82
C LEU A 527 2.90 -14.08 2.43
N GLY A 528 1.59 -14.10 2.57
CA GLY A 528 0.80 -13.02 3.15
C GLY A 528 1.13 -12.81 4.63
N LEU A 529 1.43 -13.86 5.38
CA LEU A 529 1.92 -13.76 6.76
C LEU A 529 3.30 -13.10 6.80
N VAL A 530 4.21 -13.46 5.90
CA VAL A 530 5.53 -12.82 5.79
C VAL A 530 5.38 -11.33 5.49
N VAL A 531 4.58 -10.96 4.49
CA VAL A 531 4.33 -9.55 4.14
C VAL A 531 3.61 -8.83 5.28
N SER A 532 2.56 -9.43 5.86
CA SER A 532 1.82 -8.83 6.97
C SER A 532 2.66 -8.72 8.25
N GLY A 533 3.69 -9.55 8.42
CA GLY A 533 4.63 -9.43 9.54
C GLY A 533 5.56 -8.22 9.38
N LEU A 534 5.81 -7.80 8.13
CA LEU A 534 6.54 -6.57 7.82
C LEU A 534 5.66 -5.32 7.91
N LEU A 535 4.34 -5.43 7.74
CA LEU A 535 3.44 -4.27 7.82
C LEU A 535 3.46 -3.55 9.19
N PRO A 536 3.47 -4.23 10.36
CA PRO A 536 3.58 -3.61 11.68
C PRO A 536 4.85 -2.79 11.90
N THR A 537 5.93 -3.08 11.17
CA THR A 537 7.15 -2.25 11.22
C THR A 537 6.98 -0.94 10.46
N VAL A 538 5.90 -0.83 9.66
CA VAL A 538 5.57 0.31 8.80
C VAL A 538 4.32 1.06 9.28
N LEU A 539 3.31 0.34 9.74
CA LEU A 539 1.99 0.81 10.13
C LEU A 539 1.55 0.05 11.38
N THR A 540 1.39 0.73 12.51
CA THR A 540 0.96 0.06 13.75
C THR A 540 -0.56 -0.01 13.83
N GLY A 541 -1.09 -1.14 14.33
CA GLY A 541 -2.54 -1.37 14.42
C GLY A 541 -3.21 -1.73 13.09
N VAL A 542 -2.47 -2.37 12.18
CA VAL A 542 -3.04 -3.02 11.00
C VAL A 542 -3.97 -4.15 11.46
N PRO A 543 -5.23 -4.19 10.99
CA PRO A 543 -6.16 -5.24 11.37
C PRO A 543 -5.65 -6.59 10.87
N PRO A 544 -5.99 -7.70 11.56
CA PRO A 544 -5.59 -9.03 11.12
C PRO A 544 -6.01 -9.28 9.66
N ALA A 545 -5.20 -10.07 8.96
CA ALA A 545 -5.44 -10.46 7.59
C ALA A 545 -6.78 -11.20 7.48
N ARG A 546 -7.80 -10.59 6.84
CA ARG A 546 -8.94 -11.39 6.38
C ARG A 546 -8.54 -12.15 5.12
N ILE A 547 -8.58 -13.46 5.24
CA ILE A 547 -8.14 -14.40 4.21
C ILE A 547 -9.32 -15.05 3.48
N VAL A 548 -10.52 -15.00 4.05
CA VAL A 548 -11.68 -15.75 3.56
C VAL A 548 -12.21 -15.17 2.26
N GLU A 549 -12.48 -13.86 2.21
CA GLU A 549 -13.00 -13.20 1.02
C GLU A 549 -12.07 -13.33 -0.20
N PRO A 550 -10.75 -13.03 -0.11
CA PRO A 550 -9.84 -13.24 -1.24
C PRO A 550 -9.63 -14.72 -1.58
N ALA A 551 -9.73 -15.65 -0.62
CA ALA A 551 -9.60 -17.08 -0.89
C ALA A 551 -10.81 -17.60 -1.66
N LEU A 552 -12.01 -17.15 -1.29
CA LEU A 552 -13.23 -17.48 -2.02
C LEU A 552 -13.20 -16.92 -3.44
N ALA A 553 -12.73 -15.67 -3.62
CA ALA A 553 -12.57 -15.07 -4.94
C ALA A 553 -11.63 -15.88 -5.84
N LEU A 554 -10.49 -16.35 -5.31
CA LEU A 554 -9.57 -17.21 -6.06
C LEU A 554 -10.15 -18.59 -6.36
N LEU A 555 -10.87 -19.19 -5.42
CA LEU A 555 -11.54 -20.47 -5.63
C LEU A 555 -12.56 -20.36 -6.77
N VAL A 556 -13.39 -19.32 -6.75
CA VAL A 556 -14.37 -19.04 -7.81
C VAL A 556 -13.65 -18.84 -9.15
N ALA A 557 -12.56 -18.07 -9.19
CA ALA A 557 -11.79 -17.86 -10.40
C ALA A 557 -11.14 -19.14 -10.95
N ALA A 558 -10.55 -19.97 -10.07
CA ALA A 558 -9.96 -21.25 -10.47
C ALA A 558 -11.02 -22.21 -11.02
N LEU A 559 -12.19 -22.27 -10.39
CA LEU A 559 -13.33 -23.06 -10.85
C LEU A 559 -13.86 -22.55 -12.19
N ALA A 560 -14.06 -21.24 -12.34
CA ALA A 560 -14.51 -20.63 -13.58
C ALA A 560 -13.53 -20.90 -14.73
N GLY A 561 -12.22 -20.77 -14.48
CA GLY A 561 -11.17 -21.07 -15.44
C GLY A 561 -11.09 -22.55 -15.83
N ALA A 562 -11.48 -23.46 -14.92
CA ALA A 562 -11.52 -24.89 -15.19
C ALA A 562 -12.83 -25.36 -15.85
N LEU A 563 -13.94 -24.66 -15.61
CA LEU A 563 -15.27 -25.09 -16.03
C LEU A 563 -15.42 -25.10 -17.55
N ILE A 564 -14.91 -24.08 -18.24
CA ILE A 564 -14.97 -23.96 -19.69
C ILE A 564 -14.25 -25.15 -20.37
N PRO A 565 -12.94 -25.42 -20.11
CA PRO A 565 -12.25 -26.55 -20.73
C PRO A 565 -12.82 -27.91 -20.28
N ALA A 566 -13.29 -28.03 -19.03
CA ALA A 566 -13.97 -29.24 -18.57
C ALA A 566 -15.26 -29.53 -19.35
N TRP A 567 -16.07 -28.49 -19.58
CA TRP A 567 -17.32 -28.59 -20.32
C TRP A 567 -17.08 -28.93 -21.79
N GLN A 568 -16.11 -28.25 -22.43
CA GLN A 568 -15.66 -28.55 -23.79
C GLN A 568 -15.25 -30.02 -23.91
N ALA A 569 -14.28 -30.47 -23.11
CA ALA A 569 -13.84 -31.87 -23.10
C ALA A 569 -14.99 -32.85 -22.82
N SER A 570 -15.96 -32.45 -22.00
CA SER A 570 -17.12 -33.29 -21.72
C SER A 570 -18.08 -33.46 -22.92
N ARG A 571 -18.04 -32.59 -23.92
CA ARG A 571 -18.91 -32.70 -25.12
C ARG A 571 -18.27 -33.45 -26.27
N ALA A 572 -16.94 -33.59 -26.28
CA ALA A 572 -16.25 -34.33 -27.33
C ALA A 572 -16.55 -35.84 -27.30
N SER A 573 -16.61 -36.44 -28.50
CA SER A 573 -16.80 -37.88 -28.67
C SER A 573 -15.52 -38.65 -28.29
N PRO A 574 -15.62 -39.92 -27.85
CA PRO A 574 -14.45 -40.71 -27.46
C PRO A 574 -13.40 -40.82 -28.58
N ALA A 575 -13.85 -40.96 -29.82
CA ALA A 575 -12.98 -41.01 -31.00
C ALA A 575 -12.23 -39.69 -31.24
N LEU A 576 -12.90 -38.55 -31.03
CA LEU A 576 -12.31 -37.22 -31.23
C LEU A 576 -11.34 -36.85 -30.09
N LEU A 577 -11.64 -37.30 -28.86
CA LEU A 577 -10.73 -37.21 -27.71
C LEU A 577 -9.47 -38.08 -27.91
N ALA A 578 -9.61 -39.30 -28.44
CA ALA A 578 -8.50 -40.21 -28.72
C ALA A 578 -7.61 -39.74 -29.88
N ALA A 579 -8.19 -39.06 -30.88
CA ALA A 579 -7.46 -38.47 -31.99
C ALA A 579 -6.72 -37.15 -31.64
N GLY A 580 -6.90 -36.62 -30.43
CA GLY A 580 -6.31 -35.35 -30.02
C GLY A 580 -6.88 -34.13 -30.76
N GLY A 581 -8.09 -34.24 -31.32
CA GLY A 581 -8.74 -33.17 -32.07
C GLY A 581 -9.05 -31.96 -31.19
N GLU A 582 -9.08 -30.76 -31.78
CA GLU A 582 -9.44 -29.55 -31.04
C GLU A 582 -10.89 -29.63 -30.54
N VAL A 583 -11.06 -29.40 -29.23
CA VAL A 583 -12.35 -29.25 -28.52
C VAL A 583 -12.45 -27.85 -27.96
#